data_AF-A0A9P0QCN7-F1
#
_entry.id   AF-A0A9P0QCN7-F1
#
_cell.length_a   1.000
_cell.length_b   1.000
_cell.length_c   1.000
_cell.angle_alpha   90.00
_cell.angle_beta   90.00
_cell.angle_gamma   90.00
#
_symmetry.space_group_name_H-M   'P 1'
#
loop_
_entity.id
_entity.type
_entity.pdbx_description
1 polymer ?
#
loop_
_entity_poly.entity_id
_entity_poly.type
_entity_poly.pdbx_seq_one_letter_code
_entity_poly.pdbx_strand_id
1 'polypeptide(L)'
;MCVQSITGVMIQAFMVGVVFAKLSRPKKRTQTLLFSRHAVINHRDGVPCLMFRVGDMRKSHIIEAHVRAQLIRHKVTKEGEHLPFFQTELKVSTFFAV
;
A
#
# COMPACT_ATOMS: atom_id res chain seq x y z
N MET A 1 39.91 19.48 -23.06
CA MET A 1 39.12 20.48 -22.29
C MET A 1 37.63 20.37 -22.59
N CYS A 2 37.15 20.54 -23.82
CA CYS A 2 35.69 20.56 -24.12
C CYS A 2 34.93 19.25 -23.83
N VAL A 3 35.54 18.09 -24.11
CA VAL A 3 34.91 16.77 -23.85
C VAL A 3 34.63 16.55 -22.37
N GLN A 4 35.54 17.00 -21.49
CA GLN A 4 35.39 16.92 -20.03
C GLN A 4 34.26 17.83 -19.53
N SER A 5 34.08 19.02 -20.13
CA SER A 5 32.97 19.91 -19.82
C SER A 5 31.63 19.31 -20.24
N ILE A 6 31.55 18.70 -21.42
CA ILE A 6 30.32 18.06 -21.92
C ILE A 6 29.94 16.86 -21.03
N THR A 7 30.89 16.01 -20.70
CA THR A 7 30.62 14.85 -19.82
C THR A 7 30.27 15.28 -18.40
N GLY A 8 30.93 16.31 -17.86
CA GLY A 8 30.61 16.87 -16.54
C GLY A 8 29.17 17.39 -16.45
N VAL A 9 28.73 18.17 -17.44
CA VAL A 9 27.35 18.70 -17.48
C VAL A 9 26.32 17.59 -17.65
N MET A 10 26.60 16.57 -18.47
CA MET A 10 25.72 15.40 -18.62
C MET A 10 25.54 14.64 -17.31
N ILE A 11 26.62 14.38 -16.58
CA ILE A 11 26.57 13.67 -15.29
C ILE A 11 25.80 14.51 -14.26
N GLN A 12 26.04 15.82 -14.21
CA GLN A 12 25.36 16.72 -13.29
C GLN A 12 23.83 16.78 -13.55
N ALA A 13 23.42 16.88 -14.82
CA ALA A 13 22.01 16.86 -15.20
C ALA A 13 21.32 15.55 -14.80
N PHE A 14 21.98 14.40 -15.03
CA PHE A 14 21.48 13.10 -14.58
C PHE A 14 21.34 13.01 -13.06
N MET A 15 22.34 13.49 -12.31
CA MET A 15 22.31 13.45 -10.85
C MET A 15 21.15 14.28 -10.29
N VAL A 16 20.96 15.50 -10.79
CA VAL A 16 19.84 16.36 -10.38
C VAL A 16 18.50 15.73 -10.77
N GLY A 17 18.39 15.16 -11.98
CA GLY A 17 17.18 14.47 -12.43
C GLY A 17 16.81 13.27 -11.55
N VAL A 18 17.79 12.43 -11.19
CA VAL A 18 17.58 11.26 -10.31
C VAL A 18 17.25 11.68 -8.89
N VAL A 19 17.91 12.71 -8.35
CA VAL A 19 17.62 13.24 -7.00
C VAL A 19 16.21 13.84 -6.97
N PHE A 20 15.84 14.64 -7.96
CA PHE A 20 14.50 15.20 -8.07
C PHE A 20 13.44 14.11 -8.23
N ALA A 21 13.68 13.09 -9.07
CA ALA A 21 12.79 11.94 -9.22
C ALA A 21 12.65 11.12 -7.92
N LYS A 22 13.72 10.99 -7.13
CA LYS A 22 13.68 10.34 -5.81
C LYS A 22 12.92 11.15 -4.76
N LEU A 23 13.05 12.48 -4.79
CA LEU A 23 12.34 13.40 -3.88
C LEU A 23 10.86 13.57 -4.25
N SER A 24 10.57 13.58 -5.56
CA SER A 24 9.20 13.68 -6.07
C SER A 24 8.40 12.42 -5.82
N ARG A 25 9.05 11.25 -5.74
CA ARG A 25 8.41 10.00 -5.30
C ARG A 25 7.96 10.18 -3.85
N PRO A 26 6.65 10.26 -3.57
CA PRO A 26 6.15 10.49 -2.23
C PRO A 26 6.23 9.17 -1.44
N LYS A 27 7.44 8.70 -1.11
CA LYS A 27 7.71 7.45 -0.39
C LYS A 27 7.13 7.46 1.04
N LYS A 28 6.71 8.63 1.53
CA LYS A 28 6.10 8.82 2.87
C LYS A 28 4.56 8.65 2.91
N ARG A 29 3.89 8.31 1.80
CA ARG A 29 2.41 8.10 1.81
C ARG A 29 1.98 6.94 2.71
N THR A 30 2.84 5.95 2.95
CA THR A 30 2.53 4.76 3.76
C THR A 30 2.69 4.98 5.27
N GLN A 31 3.27 6.10 5.72
CA GLN A 31 3.59 6.32 7.15
C GLN A 31 2.50 7.02 7.96
N THR A 32 1.43 7.53 7.33
CA THR A 32 0.35 8.24 8.05
C THR A 32 -0.96 7.45 8.15
N LEU A 33 -1.03 6.29 7.49
CA LEU A 33 -2.15 5.37 7.62
C LEU A 33 -1.93 4.47 8.82
N LEU A 34 -2.70 4.70 9.88
CA LEU A 34 -2.75 3.79 11.02
C LEU A 34 -3.86 2.77 10.83
N PHE A 35 -3.54 1.52 11.11
CA PHE A 35 -4.50 0.44 11.23
C PHE A 35 -4.77 0.17 12.71
N SER A 36 -5.99 -0.24 13.04
CA SER A 36 -6.31 -0.74 14.37
C SER A 36 -5.45 -1.96 14.71
N ARG A 37 -4.94 -2.04 15.94
CA ARG A 37 -4.16 -3.19 16.42
C ARG A 37 -4.95 -4.50 16.42
N HIS A 38 -6.27 -4.41 16.56
CA HIS A 38 -7.15 -5.57 16.62
C HIS A 38 -8.22 -5.44 15.54
N ALA A 39 -8.49 -6.55 14.87
CA ALA A 39 -9.68 -6.71 14.05
C ALA A 39 -10.75 -7.42 14.90
N VAL A 40 -12.01 -7.06 14.69
CA VAL A 40 -13.14 -7.63 15.43
C VAL A 40 -14.09 -8.32 14.46
N ILE A 41 -14.67 -9.44 14.91
CA ILE A 41 -15.74 -10.14 14.20
C ILE A 41 -17.03 -9.84 14.95
N ASN A 42 -18.00 -9.26 14.26
CA ASN A 42 -19.33 -8.99 14.83
C ASN A 42 -20.42 -9.36 13.83
N HIS A 43 -21.62 -9.63 14.31
CA HIS A 43 -22.80 -9.81 13.48
C HIS A 43 -23.43 -8.44 13.19
N ARG A 44 -23.52 -8.07 11.92
CA ARG A 44 -24.28 -6.90 11.45
C ARG A 44 -25.38 -7.40 10.54
N ASP A 45 -26.63 -7.05 10.86
CA ASP A 45 -27.81 -7.52 10.13
C ASP A 45 -27.87 -9.05 9.96
N GLY A 46 -27.42 -9.79 10.99
CA GLY A 46 -27.39 -11.26 11.00
C GLY A 46 -26.21 -11.90 10.25
N VAL A 47 -25.33 -11.11 9.63
CA VAL A 47 -24.17 -11.61 8.87
C VAL A 47 -22.87 -11.39 9.66
N PRO A 48 -22.02 -12.42 9.84
CA PRO A 48 -20.71 -12.25 10.46
C PRO A 48 -19.79 -11.41 9.58
N CYS A 49 -19.32 -10.29 10.13
CA CYS A 49 -18.50 -9.30 9.43
C CYS A 49 -17.18 -9.09 10.17
N LEU A 50 -16.06 -9.24 9.46
CA LEU A 50 -14.73 -8.85 9.94
C LEU A 50 -14.54 -7.35 9.72
N MET A 51 -14.27 -6.61 10.79
CA MET A 51 -14.07 -5.17 10.75
C MET A 51 -12.72 -4.78 11.34
N PHE A 52 -12.07 -3.83 10.69
CA PHE A 52 -10.86 -3.16 11.16
C PHE A 52 -10.99 -1.67 10.89
N ARG A 53 -10.38 -0.84 11.74
CA ARG A 53 -10.41 0.62 11.57
C ARG A 53 -9.12 1.07 10.89
N VAL A 54 -9.26 2.01 9.97
CA VAL A 54 -8.15 2.71 9.33
C VAL A 54 -8.29 4.20 9.66
N GLY A 55 -7.24 4.81 10.15
CA GLY A 55 -7.18 6.25 10.43
C GLY A 55 -6.07 6.90 9.61
N ASP A 56 -6.33 8.10 9.10
CA ASP A 56 -5.31 8.96 8.51
C ASP A 56 -4.93 10.05 9.51
N MET A 57 -3.64 10.21 9.81
CA MET A 57 -3.16 11.32 10.66
C MET A 57 -2.93 12.62 9.90
N ARG A 58 -3.24 12.67 8.59
CA ARG A 58 -3.07 13.88 7.78
C ARG A 58 -4.39 14.65 7.66
N LYS A 59 -4.33 15.98 7.85
CA LYS A 59 -5.44 16.91 7.60
C LYS A 59 -5.83 17.05 6.11
N SER A 60 -5.05 16.47 5.19
CA SER A 60 -5.34 16.49 3.77
C SER A 60 -6.18 15.28 3.38
N HIS A 61 -7.36 15.51 2.82
CA HIS A 61 -8.24 14.46 2.34
C HIS A 61 -7.50 13.58 1.32
N ILE A 62 -7.42 12.27 1.57
CA ILE A 62 -6.95 11.32 0.56
C ILE A 62 -8.07 11.21 -0.48
N ILE A 63 -7.85 11.81 -1.64
CA ILE A 63 -8.66 11.58 -2.83
C ILE A 63 -8.38 10.13 -3.27
N GLU A 64 -9.43 9.33 -3.47
CA GLU A 64 -9.37 7.92 -3.93
C GLU A 64 -8.66 6.91 -2.99
N ALA A 65 -8.97 6.91 -1.69
CA ALA A 65 -8.47 5.81 -0.85
C ALA A 65 -9.16 4.48 -1.23
N HIS A 66 -8.42 3.57 -1.85
CA HIS A 66 -8.87 2.22 -2.16
C HIS A 66 -8.30 1.24 -1.14
N VAL A 67 -9.17 0.55 -0.40
CA VAL A 67 -8.77 -0.51 0.53
C VAL A 67 -8.84 -1.87 -0.17
N ARG A 68 -7.78 -2.67 -0.05
CA ARG A 68 -7.76 -4.07 -0.49
C ARG A 68 -7.35 -4.94 0.70
N ALA A 69 -8.04 -6.07 0.89
CA ALA A 69 -7.65 -7.06 1.89
C ALA A 69 -7.33 -8.38 1.20
N GLN A 70 -6.26 -9.02 1.64
CA GLN A 70 -5.85 -10.35 1.20
C GLN A 70 -5.78 -11.26 2.41
N LEU A 71 -6.42 -12.42 2.30
CA LEU A 71 -6.28 -13.50 3.26
C LEU A 71 -5.09 -14.36 2.84
N ILE A 72 -4.08 -14.43 3.70
CA ILE A 72 -2.94 -15.34 3.53
C ILE A 72 -3.17 -16.55 4.42
N ARG A 73 -3.29 -17.73 3.82
CA ARG A 73 -3.41 -18.99 4.56
C ARG A 73 -2.65 -20.11 3.88
N HIS A 74 -2.28 -21.13 4.65
CA HIS A 74 -1.79 -22.37 4.07
C HIS A 74 -2.96 -23.11 3.39
N LYS A 75 -2.76 -23.56 2.16
CA LYS A 75 -3.75 -24.35 1.42
C LYS A 75 -3.06 -25.54 0.76
N VAL A 76 -3.65 -26.71 0.87
CA VAL A 76 -3.26 -27.89 0.10
C VAL A 76 -4.24 -28.02 -1.07
N THR A 77 -3.74 -28.12 -2.31
CA THR A 77 -4.60 -28.34 -3.47
C THR A 77 -5.13 -29.77 -3.50
N LYS A 78 -6.13 -30.03 -4.36
CA LYS A 78 -6.64 -31.39 -4.53
C LYS A 78 -5.59 -32.31 -5.17
N GLU A 79 -4.61 -31.75 -5.88
CA GLU A 79 -3.46 -32.48 -6.43
C GLU A 79 -2.36 -32.75 -5.39
N GLY A 80 -2.53 -32.32 -4.12
CA GLY A 80 -1.54 -32.53 -3.05
C GLY A 80 -0.44 -31.48 -2.99
N GLU A 81 -0.53 -30.39 -3.75
CA GLU A 81 0.45 -29.31 -3.69
C GLU A 81 0.26 -28.44 -2.45
N HIS A 82 1.35 -28.20 -1.73
CA HIS A 82 1.37 -27.35 -0.54
C HIS A 82 1.67 -25.90 -0.93
N LEU A 83 0.69 -25.00 -0.78
CA LEU A 83 0.87 -23.56 -0.94
C LEU A 83 0.97 -22.88 0.43
N PRO A 84 2.19 -22.56 0.90
CA PRO A 84 2.38 -21.94 2.22
C PRO A 84 1.81 -20.53 2.31
N PHE A 85 1.82 -19.78 1.21
CA PHE A 85 1.36 -18.39 1.15
C PHE A 85 0.20 -18.23 0.15
N PHE A 86 -0.85 -19.05 0.27
CA PHE A 86 -2.01 -18.90 -0.60
C PHE A 86 -2.75 -17.60 -0.26
N GLN A 87 -2.73 -16.65 -1.19
CA GLN A 87 -3.40 -15.35 -1.07
C GLN A 87 -4.77 -15.42 -1.73
N THR A 88 -5.81 -15.01 -1.01
CA THR A 88 -7.16 -14.86 -1.56
C THR A 88 -7.64 -13.44 -1.32
N GLU A 89 -8.13 -12.79 -2.36
CA GLU A 89 -8.69 -11.44 -2.22
C GLU A 89 -10.03 -11.51 -1.46
N LEU A 90 -10.14 -10.70 -0.41
CA LEU A 90 -11.37 -10.53 0.34
C LEU A 90 -12.09 -9.28 -0.19
N LYS A 91 -13.38 -9.42 -0.49
CA LYS A 91 -14.21 -8.29 -0.87
C LYS A 91 -14.42 -7.40 0.35
N VAL A 92 -13.81 -6.21 0.36
CA VAL A 92 -13.95 -5.22 1.43
C VAL A 92 -14.92 -4.14 0.97
N SER A 93 -15.95 -3.84 1.76
CA SER A 93 -16.75 -2.65 1.60
C SER A 93 -16.19 -1.56 2.54
N THR A 94 -15.78 -0.44 1.97
CA THR A 94 -15.33 0.72 2.77
C THR A 94 -16.54 1.53 3.18
N PHE A 95 -16.75 1.71 4.48
CA PHE A 95 -17.73 2.66 5.00
C PHE A 95 -16.97 3.91 5.45
N PHE A 96 -17.05 4.99 4.66
CA PHE A 96 -16.52 6.28 5.06
C PHE A 96 -17.47 6.91 6.08
N ALA A 97 -17.02 7.05 7.32
CA ALA A 97 -17.62 8.00 8.24
C ALA A 97 -17.02 9.37 7.89
N VAL A 98 -17.83 10.24 7.29
CA VAL A 98 -17.50 11.65 7.02
C VAL A 98 -17.71 12.45 8.29
#